data_AF-A0A956BG59-F1
#
_entry.id   AF-A0A956BG59-F1
#
_cell.length_a   1.000
_cell.length_b   1.000
_cell.length_c   1.000
_cell.angle_alpha   90.00
_cell.angle_beta   90.00
_cell.angle_gamma   90.00
#
_symmetry.space_group_name_H-M   'P 1'
#
loop_
_entity.id
_entity.type
_entity.pdbx_description
1 polymer ?
#
loop_
_entity_poly.entity_id
_entity_poly.type
_entity_poly.pdbx_seq_one_letter_code
_entity_poly.pdbx_strand_id
1 'polypeptide(L)'
;MGQPKGRRQPKATLFGHTTAVVVTCALSIICVANLAWSQEGAVDPLTAASEHPSFDTYWYQGLAELNRYSLQQSRYGEIHEGEAVLIFVTEDFDTELQVKWDHGNRDNVVSVLKTNAYRRFYTGLYPYTMMTSV
;
A
#
# COMPACT_ATOMS: atom_id res chain seq x y z
N MET A 1 -55.56 -44.37 -53.48
CA MET A 1 -55.00 -43.35 -54.40
C MET A 1 -55.32 -41.97 -53.82
N GLY A 2 -54.32 -41.22 -53.35
CA GLY A 2 -54.49 -39.85 -52.85
C GLY A 2 -53.73 -39.54 -51.56
N GLN A 3 -52.45 -39.20 -51.67
CA GLN A 3 -51.76 -38.29 -50.73
C GLN A 3 -51.80 -36.85 -51.32
N PRO A 4 -51.23 -35.80 -50.67
CA PRO A 4 -51.50 -35.22 -49.34
C PRO A 4 -51.66 -33.67 -49.43
N LYS A 5 -52.22 -32.96 -48.44
CA LYS A 5 -52.00 -31.48 -48.29
C LYS A 5 -52.18 -30.97 -46.86
N GLY A 6 -51.24 -30.13 -46.40
CA GLY A 6 -51.57 -28.92 -45.63
C GLY A 6 -51.03 -28.79 -44.20
N ARG A 7 -49.76 -28.38 -44.04
CA ARG A 7 -49.11 -27.93 -42.80
C ARG A 7 -49.77 -26.65 -42.23
N ARG A 8 -49.98 -26.56 -40.91
CA ARG A 8 -49.93 -25.30 -40.14
C ARG A 8 -49.25 -25.54 -38.78
N GLN A 9 -48.04 -25.00 -38.64
CA GLN A 9 -47.33 -24.88 -37.36
C GLN A 9 -47.93 -23.69 -36.58
N PRO A 10 -48.13 -23.77 -35.26
CA PRO A 10 -48.48 -22.59 -34.46
C PRO A 10 -47.29 -21.62 -34.39
N LYS A 11 -47.58 -20.32 -34.49
CA LYS A 11 -46.61 -19.22 -34.47
C LYS A 11 -45.95 -19.16 -33.08
N ALA A 12 -44.62 -19.29 -33.04
CA ALA A 12 -43.84 -19.01 -31.85
C ALA A 12 -43.94 -17.50 -31.54
N THR A 13 -44.56 -17.17 -30.41
CA THR A 13 -44.65 -15.82 -29.87
C THR A 13 -43.27 -15.42 -29.36
N LEU A 14 -42.56 -14.58 -30.12
CA LEU A 14 -41.25 -14.04 -29.78
C LEU A 14 -41.41 -12.85 -28.81
N PHE A 15 -41.66 -13.12 -27.53
CA PHE A 15 -41.70 -12.12 -26.46
C PHE A 15 -40.81 -12.61 -25.31
N GLY A 16 -39.55 -12.19 -25.28
CA GLY A 16 -38.65 -12.57 -24.18
C GLY A 16 -37.18 -12.17 -24.32
N HIS A 17 -36.71 -11.86 -25.53
CA HIS A 17 -35.28 -11.54 -25.73
C HIS A 17 -34.94 -10.04 -25.59
N THR A 18 -35.92 -9.14 -25.73
CA THR A 18 -35.67 -7.69 -25.68
C THR A 18 -35.50 -7.14 -24.26
N THR A 19 -36.12 -7.74 -23.25
CA THR A 19 -36.01 -7.27 -21.85
C THR A 19 -34.72 -7.77 -21.18
N ALA A 20 -34.26 -8.98 -21.49
CA ALA A 20 -33.05 -9.55 -20.90
C ALA A 20 -31.76 -8.86 -21.35
N VAL A 21 -31.68 -8.40 -22.60
CA VAL A 21 -30.50 -7.71 -23.17
C VAL A 21 -30.31 -6.31 -22.58
N VAL A 22 -31.40 -5.61 -22.23
CA VAL A 22 -31.33 -4.27 -21.64
C VAL A 22 -30.83 -4.32 -20.20
N VAL A 23 -31.20 -5.36 -19.43
CA VAL A 23 -30.79 -5.53 -18.03
C VAL A 23 -29.33 -5.97 -17.92
N THR A 24 -28.83 -6.81 -18.83
CA THR A 24 -27.41 -7.20 -18.84
C THR A 24 -26.47 -6.08 -19.31
N CYS A 25 -26.92 -5.21 -20.22
CA CYS A 25 -26.18 -3.98 -20.55
C CYS A 25 -26.18 -2.96 -19.40
N ALA A 26 -27.25 -2.84 -18.61
CA ALA A 26 -27.29 -1.92 -17.48
C ALA A 26 -26.34 -2.33 -16.33
N LEU A 27 -26.22 -3.63 -16.05
CA LEU A 27 -25.29 -4.13 -15.02
C LEU A 27 -23.82 -4.08 -15.44
N SER A 28 -23.50 -4.20 -16.74
CA SER A 28 -22.12 -4.03 -17.21
C SER A 28 -21.69 -2.55 -17.20
N ILE A 29 -22.61 -1.62 -17.48
CA ILE A 29 -22.34 -0.18 -17.37
C ILE A 29 -22.09 0.23 -15.90
N ILE A 30 -22.83 -0.35 -14.94
CA ILE A 30 -22.59 -0.13 -13.50
C ILE A 30 -21.24 -0.73 -13.06
N CYS A 31 -20.83 -1.86 -13.62
CA CYS A 31 -19.53 -2.47 -13.31
C CYS A 31 -18.34 -1.67 -13.89
N VAL A 32 -18.50 -1.04 -15.06
CA VAL A 32 -17.47 -0.17 -15.66
C VAL A 32 -17.38 1.19 -14.94
N ALA A 33 -18.49 1.74 -14.44
CA ALA A 33 -18.48 3.00 -13.70
C ALA A 33 -17.77 2.93 -12.34
N ASN A 34 -17.75 1.76 -11.70
CA ASN A 34 -17.01 1.53 -10.43
C ASN A 34 -15.53 1.14 -10.64
N LEU A 35 -15.10 0.97 -11.90
CA LEU A 35 -13.70 0.76 -12.28
C LEU A 35 -12.99 2.07 -12.65
N ALA A 36 -13.63 3.21 -12.45
CA ALA A 36 -12.93 4.48 -12.33
C ALA A 36 -12.45 4.60 -10.88
N TRP A 37 -11.35 3.91 -10.56
CA TRP A 37 -10.51 4.36 -9.46
C TRP A 37 -10.22 5.84 -9.74
N SER A 38 -10.71 6.70 -8.85
CA SER A 38 -10.26 8.08 -8.75
C SER A 38 -8.73 8.03 -8.73
N GLN A 39 -8.10 8.42 -9.83
CA GLN A 39 -6.73 8.91 -9.78
C GLN A 39 -6.86 10.29 -9.13
N GLU A 40 -6.95 10.34 -7.79
CA GLU A 40 -6.59 11.55 -7.07
C GLU A 40 -5.25 12.00 -7.65
N GLY A 41 -5.22 13.18 -8.28
CA GLY A 41 -4.10 13.63 -9.09
C GLY A 41 -2.80 13.51 -8.30
N ALA A 42 -1.84 12.78 -8.85
CA ALA A 42 -0.51 12.70 -8.28
C ALA A 42 0.07 14.12 -8.23
N VAL A 43 0.17 14.69 -7.03
CA VAL A 43 0.85 15.94 -6.80
C VAL A 43 2.32 15.76 -7.18
N ASP A 44 2.84 16.72 -7.95
CA ASP A 44 4.25 16.75 -8.30
C ASP A 44 5.09 16.77 -7.01
N PRO A 45 6.08 15.86 -6.83
CA PRO A 45 6.85 15.77 -5.60
C PRO A 45 7.55 17.07 -5.21
N LEU A 46 7.97 17.88 -6.19
CA LEU A 46 8.62 19.17 -5.92
C LEU A 46 7.60 20.19 -5.38
N THR A 47 6.38 20.17 -5.91
CA THR A 47 5.27 20.96 -5.39
C THR A 47 4.93 20.55 -3.96
N ALA A 48 4.78 19.25 -3.67
CA ALA A 48 4.50 18.75 -2.33
C ALA A 48 5.62 19.10 -1.31
N ALA A 49 6.89 19.02 -1.73
CA ALA A 49 8.02 19.43 -0.90
C ALA A 49 7.99 20.93 -0.57
N SER A 50 7.57 21.77 -1.52
CA SER A 50 7.48 23.23 -1.33
C SER A 50 6.45 23.64 -0.27
N GLU A 51 5.45 22.81 0.02
CA GLU A 51 4.46 23.03 1.07
C GLU A 51 5.03 22.83 2.48
N HIS A 52 6.22 22.21 2.60
CA HIS A 52 6.87 21.90 3.87
C HIS A 52 8.26 22.57 3.98
N PRO A 53 8.34 23.92 4.04
CA PRO A 53 9.60 24.65 4.04
C PRO A 53 10.47 24.37 5.28
N SER A 54 9.88 23.83 6.37
CA SER A 54 10.60 23.46 7.59
C SER A 54 11.21 22.06 7.53
N PHE A 55 10.91 21.25 6.50
CA PHE A 55 11.35 19.85 6.43
C PHE A 55 12.87 19.74 6.50
N ASP A 56 13.58 20.47 5.63
CA ASP A 56 15.04 20.42 5.54
C ASP A 56 15.71 20.86 6.85
N THR A 57 15.15 21.90 7.48
CA THR A 57 15.67 22.42 8.75
C THR A 57 15.52 21.40 9.88
N TYR A 58 14.44 20.61 9.87
CA TYR A 58 14.20 19.59 10.88
C TYR A 58 15.02 18.32 10.66
N TRP A 59 15.01 17.78 9.43
CA TRP A 59 15.62 16.47 9.16
C TRP A 59 17.13 16.54 8.92
N TYR A 60 17.66 17.64 8.38
CA TYR A 60 19.09 17.77 8.10
C TYR A 60 19.88 18.51 9.18
N GLN A 61 19.34 18.64 10.40
CA GLN A 61 20.04 19.23 11.54
C GLN A 61 21.10 18.31 12.18
N GLY A 62 21.26 17.08 11.68
CA GLY A 62 22.22 16.10 12.21
C GLY A 62 21.80 15.44 13.53
N LEU A 63 20.50 15.47 13.85
CA LEU A 63 19.93 14.82 15.04
C LEU A 63 19.05 13.63 14.64
N ALA A 64 18.80 12.74 15.61
CA ALA A 64 17.87 11.62 15.46
C ALA A 64 16.51 11.96 16.07
N GLU A 65 15.43 11.51 15.42
CA GLU A 65 14.09 11.51 16.02
C GLU A 65 13.86 10.18 16.76
N LEU A 66 13.36 10.25 18.00
CA LEU A 66 13.08 9.10 18.84
C LEU A 66 11.58 9.02 19.16
N ASN A 67 10.94 7.93 18.77
CA ASN A 67 9.52 7.68 19.08
C ASN A 67 9.39 6.45 19.96
N ARG A 68 8.63 6.57 21.05
CA ARG A 68 8.40 5.49 22.02
C ARG A 68 6.92 5.14 22.07
N TYR A 69 6.61 3.85 22.02
CA TYR A 69 5.26 3.32 22.05
C TYR A 69 5.14 2.20 23.10
N SER A 70 3.98 2.13 23.73
CA SER A 70 3.56 0.92 24.46
C SER A 70 3.30 -0.20 23.46
N LEU A 71 3.80 -1.40 23.74
CA LEU A 71 3.71 -2.56 22.86
C LEU A 71 2.96 -3.71 23.54
N GLN A 72 1.96 -4.26 22.85
CA GLN A 72 1.36 -5.55 23.18
C GLN A 72 1.84 -6.59 22.18
N GLN A 73 2.71 -7.50 22.62
CA GLN A 73 3.32 -8.50 21.78
C GLN A 73 2.77 -9.89 22.07
N SER A 74 2.18 -10.54 21.05
CA SER A 74 1.78 -11.95 21.19
C SER A 74 2.99 -12.86 21.13
N ARG A 75 3.15 -13.73 22.14
CA ARG A 75 4.14 -14.80 22.17
C ARG A 75 3.66 -15.95 23.06
N TYR A 76 3.82 -17.19 22.60
CA TYR A 76 3.39 -18.41 23.31
C TYR A 76 1.88 -18.45 23.67
N GLY A 77 1.04 -17.82 22.85
CA GLY A 77 -0.41 -17.78 23.09
C GLY A 77 -0.85 -16.72 24.10
N GLU A 78 0.07 -15.92 24.64
CA GLU A 78 -0.20 -14.84 25.59
C GLU A 78 0.18 -13.48 24.98
N ILE A 79 -0.42 -12.40 25.49
CA ILE A 79 -0.05 -11.02 25.18
C ILE A 79 0.89 -10.51 26.27
N HIS A 80 2.05 -10.04 25.85
CA HIS A 80 3.08 -9.50 26.73
C HIS A 80 3.20 -8.01 26.51
N GLU A 81 3.07 -7.25 27.60
CA GLU A 81 3.32 -5.81 27.59
C GLU A 81 4.83 -5.53 27.46
N GLY A 82 5.14 -4.45 26.77
CA GLY A 82 6.49 -4.05 26.47
C GLY A 82 6.56 -2.68 25.86
N GLU A 83 7.65 -2.44 25.15
CA GLU A 83 7.97 -1.15 24.57
C GLU A 83 8.52 -1.31 23.15
N ALA A 84 8.10 -0.41 22.26
CA ALA A 84 8.71 -0.24 20.96
C ALA A 84 9.36 1.14 20.87
N VAL A 85 10.60 1.19 20.37
CA VAL A 85 11.33 2.44 20.11
C VAL A 85 11.70 2.49 18.64
N LEU A 86 11.28 3.55 17.95
CA LEU A 86 11.71 3.85 16.58
C LEU A 86 12.70 5.00 16.63
N ILE A 87 13.84 4.81 15.97
CA ILE A 87 14.89 5.81 15.84
C ILE A 87 15.03 6.14 14.36
N PHE A 88 14.69 7.37 13.98
CA PHE A 88 14.81 7.87 12.62
C PHE A 88 16.03 8.77 12.48
N VAL A 89 16.85 8.51 11.47
CA VAL A 89 18.05 9.29 11.15
C VAL A 89 18.16 9.51 9.65
N THR A 90 18.71 10.64 9.24
CA THR A 90 19.13 10.86 7.85
C THR A 90 20.57 10.40 7.68
N GLU A 91 20.84 9.57 6.67
CA GLU A 91 22.16 9.02 6.38
C GLU A 91 22.49 9.20 4.88
N ASP A 92 23.76 9.38 4.56
CA ASP A 92 24.21 9.43 3.16
C ASP A 92 24.32 8.00 2.59
N PHE A 93 23.76 7.78 1.40
CA PHE A 93 23.71 6.48 0.73
C PHE A 93 24.27 6.58 -0.68
N ASP A 94 25.20 5.67 -1.01
CA ASP A 94 25.74 5.53 -2.35
C ASP A 94 24.78 4.67 -3.20
N THR A 95 24.17 5.28 -4.20
CA THR A 95 23.14 4.62 -5.02
C THR A 95 23.70 3.59 -5.99
N GLU A 96 24.99 3.67 -6.34
CA GLU A 96 25.64 2.72 -7.24
C GLU A 96 26.10 1.48 -6.47
N LEU A 97 26.80 1.69 -5.36
CA LEU A 97 27.32 0.60 -4.52
C LEU A 97 26.27 0.00 -3.58
N GLN A 98 25.15 0.71 -3.38
CA GLN A 98 24.08 0.35 -2.46
C GLN A 98 24.54 0.16 -1.01
N VAL A 99 25.45 1.03 -0.57
CA VAL A 99 25.98 1.03 0.79
C VAL A 99 25.86 2.41 1.40
N LYS A 100 25.94 2.47 2.73
CA LYS A 100 26.17 3.73 3.44
C LYS A 100 27.43 4.39 2.88
N TRP A 101 27.32 5.67 2.56
CA TRP A 101 28.47 6.48 2.18
C TRP A 101 29.15 7.06 3.44
N ASP A 102 30.45 6.82 3.59
CA ASP A 102 31.25 7.38 4.71
C ASP A 102 32.27 8.43 4.23
N HIS A 103 32.90 8.21 3.07
CA HIS A 103 33.91 9.12 2.49
C HIS A 103 34.10 8.85 1.00
N GLY A 104 34.67 9.82 0.27
CA GLY A 104 35.05 9.67 -1.14
C GLY A 104 34.32 10.65 -2.06
N ASN A 105 34.09 10.22 -3.30
CA ASN A 105 33.32 11.00 -4.26
C ASN A 105 31.83 10.99 -3.89
N ARG A 106 31.12 12.09 -4.17
CA ARG A 106 29.68 12.27 -3.87
C ARG A 106 28.77 12.25 -5.09
N ASP A 107 29.29 11.94 -6.28
CA ASP A 107 28.50 11.95 -7.53
C ASP A 107 27.23 11.10 -7.47
N ASN A 108 27.25 9.95 -6.78
CA ASN A 108 26.13 9.01 -6.67
C ASN A 108 25.49 8.99 -5.26
N VAL A 109 25.74 10.01 -4.44
CA VAL A 109 25.33 10.06 -3.04
C VAL A 109 24.02 10.81 -2.87
N VAL A 110 23.06 10.15 -2.22
CA VAL A 110 21.76 10.75 -1.85
C VAL A 110 21.52 10.60 -0.35
N SER A 111 20.83 11.57 0.24
CA SER A 111 20.41 11.45 1.63
C SER A 111 19.15 10.58 1.72
N VAL A 112 19.14 9.60 2.62
CA VAL A 112 18.03 8.68 2.85
C VAL A 112 17.61 8.70 4.31
N LEU A 113 16.34 8.38 4.56
CA LEU A 113 15.82 8.18 5.90
C LEU A 113 16.01 6.72 6.31
N LYS A 114 16.72 6.49 7.40
CA LYS A 114 16.98 5.18 7.98
C LYS A 114 16.22 5.00 9.28
N THR A 115 15.67 3.81 9.48
CA THR A 115 14.90 3.48 10.68
C THR A 115 15.55 2.34 11.45
N ASN A 116 15.86 2.58 12.73
CA ASN A 116 16.24 1.54 13.67
C ASN A 116 15.10 1.32 14.66
N ALA A 117 14.44 0.17 14.55
CA ALA A 117 13.28 -0.20 15.34
C ALA A 117 13.66 -1.24 16.41
N TYR A 118 13.45 -0.91 17.67
CA TYR A 118 13.60 -1.81 18.80
C TYR A 118 12.23 -2.23 19.34
N ARG A 119 12.11 -3.51 19.70
CA ARG A 119 10.98 -4.07 20.43
C ARG A 119 11.48 -4.85 21.62
N ARG A 120 11.01 -4.52 22.81
CA ARG A 120 11.39 -5.18 24.06
C ARG A 120 10.14 -5.57 24.84
N PHE A 121 10.05 -6.84 25.23
CA PHE A 121 8.96 -7.37 26.04
C PHE A 121 9.46 -8.58 26.84
N TYR A 122 8.72 -8.98 27.88
CA TYR A 122 9.09 -10.08 28.76
C TYR A 122 8.04 -11.19 28.68
N THR A 123 8.47 -12.46 28.62
CA THR A 123 7.56 -13.63 28.72
C THR A 123 7.68 -14.31 30.08
N GLY A 124 7.80 -13.53 31.16
CA GLY A 124 8.17 -14.01 32.49
C GLY A 124 9.68 -14.01 32.70
N LEU A 125 10.32 -15.20 32.68
CA LEU A 125 11.75 -15.34 33.00
C LEU A 125 12.70 -14.81 31.92
N TYR A 126 12.21 -14.61 30.69
CA TYR A 126 13.06 -14.27 29.55
C TYR A 126 12.73 -12.88 28.96
N PRO A 127 13.73 -11.97 28.89
CA PRO A 127 13.61 -10.75 28.12
C PRO A 127 13.81 -11.04 26.63
N TYR A 128 12.90 -10.55 25.80
CA TYR A 128 13.09 -10.48 24.36
C TYR A 128 13.46 -9.05 23.99
N THR A 129 14.56 -8.89 23.27
CA THR A 129 14.94 -7.62 22.63
C THR A 129 15.21 -7.91 21.17
N MET A 130 14.44 -7.27 20.30
CA MET A 130 14.53 -7.42 18.86
C MET A 130 14.85 -6.06 18.27
N MET A 131 15.79 -6.04 17.32
CA MET A 131 16.16 -4.85 16.57
C MET A 131 15.99 -5.12 15.09
N THR A 132 15.43 -4.15 14.37
CA THR A 132 15.28 -4.18 12.91
C THR A 132 15.81 -2.86 12.38
N SER A 133 16.74 -2.91 11.43
CA SER A 133 17.27 -1.74 10.73
C SER A 133 16.91 -1.86 9.26
N VAL A 134 16.33 -0.79 8.71
CA VAL A 134 16.04 -0.63 7.28
C VAL A 134 16.53 0.73 6.83
#